data_AF-A0A5R8ME65-F1
#
_entry.id   AF-A0A5R8ME65-F1
#
_cell.length_a   1.000
_cell.length_b   1.000
_cell.length_c   1.000
_cell.angle_alpha   90.00
_cell.angle_beta   90.00
_cell.angle_gamma   90.00
#
_symmetry.space_group_name_H-M   'P 1'
#
loop_
_entity.id
_entity.type
_entity.pdbx_description
1 polymer ?
#
loop_
_entity_poly.entity_id
_entity_poly.type
_entity_poly.pdbx_seq_one_letter_code
_entity_poly.pdbx_strand_id
1 'polypeptide(L)' 'MTDELTSEMHSEFKVDPETEISHKVGTIVEELAEGDFTLIELLTDYIVTMEQYEKYRSKWESLI' A
#
# COMPACT_ATOMS: atom_id res chain seq x y z
N MET A 1 4.64 5.30 -42.07
CA MET A 1 5.57 5.56 -40.95
C MET A 1 4.70 5.91 -39.77
N THR A 2 4.19 4.91 -39.07
CA THR A 2 3.10 5.04 -38.09
C THR A 2 3.32 4.09 -36.91
N ASP A 3 4.56 3.85 -36.48
CA ASP A 3 4.84 2.83 -35.48
C ASP A 3 6.04 3.17 -34.56
N GLU A 4 6.16 4.43 -34.10
CA GLU A 4 7.20 4.79 -33.11
C GLU A 4 6.69 5.48 -31.84
N LEU A 5 5.42 5.91 -31.79
CA LEU A 5 4.88 6.68 -30.65
C LEU A 5 4.17 5.85 -29.57
N THR A 6 3.85 4.59 -29.83
CA THR A 6 3.07 3.73 -28.91
C THR A 6 3.92 2.77 -28.07
N SER A 7 5.21 2.61 -28.38
CA SER A 7 6.04 1.61 -27.70
C SER A 7 6.65 2.11 -26.38
N GLU A 8 6.69 3.42 -26.11
CA GLU A 8 7.22 3.99 -24.86
C GLU A 8 6.18 4.14 -23.73
N MET A 9 4.89 3.88 -23.99
CA MET A 9 3.85 3.96 -22.96
C MET A 9 3.76 2.71 -22.05
N HIS A 10 4.55 1.68 -22.33
CA HIS A 10 4.61 0.43 -21.56
C HIS A 10 5.89 0.29 -20.73
N SER A 11 6.50 1.40 -20.30
CA SER A 11 7.41 1.33 -19.16
C SER A 11 6.58 0.90 -17.96
N GLU A 12 6.66 -0.38 -17.59
CA GLU A 12 6.00 -0.93 -16.42
C GLU A 12 6.31 -0.01 -15.24
N PHE A 13 5.33 0.78 -14.81
CA PHE A 13 5.47 1.62 -13.63
C PHE A 13 5.60 0.69 -12.43
N LYS A 14 6.85 0.39 -12.07
CA LYS A 14 7.19 -0.45 -10.93
C LYS A 14 7.19 0.45 -9.71
N VAL A 15 6.13 0.36 -8.93
CA VAL A 15 6.12 0.91 -7.58
C VAL A 15 7.17 0.17 -6.78
N ASP A 16 8.01 0.94 -6.08
CA ASP A 16 8.98 0.34 -5.18
C ASP A 16 8.24 -0.49 -4.10
N PRO A 17 8.68 -1.73 -3.82
CA PRO A 17 7.99 -2.60 -2.86
C PRO A 17 7.79 -1.96 -1.49
N GLU A 18 8.71 -1.08 -1.05
CA GLU A 18 8.61 -0.36 0.21
C GLU A 18 7.45 0.67 0.18
N THR A 19 7.26 1.32 -0.97
CA THR A 19 6.14 2.24 -1.18
C THR A 19 4.81 1.49 -1.17
N GLU A 20 4.75 0.33 -1.79
CA GLU A 20 3.55 -0.52 -1.79
C GLU A 20 3.18 -0.97 -0.37
N ILE A 21 4.15 -1.42 0.42
CA ILE A 21 3.93 -1.79 1.83
C ILE A 21 3.44 -0.59 2.63
N SER A 22 4.05 0.59 2.45
CA SER A 22 3.59 1.80 3.16
C SER A 22 2.14 2.14 2.82
N HIS A 23 1.75 2.03 1.55
CA HIS A 23 0.36 2.27 1.12
C HIS A 23 -0.62 1.27 1.73
N LYS A 24 -0.27 -0.03 1.72
CA LYS A 24 -1.08 -1.07 2.36
C LYS A 24 -1.29 -0.79 3.85
N VAL A 25 -0.23 -0.38 4.57
CA VAL A 25 -0.37 0.02 5.99
C VAL A 25 -1.30 1.21 6.16
N GLY A 26 -1.29 2.18 5.24
CA GLY A 26 -2.24 3.30 5.27
C GLY A 26 -3.69 2.83 5.21
N THR A 27 -4.01 1.93 4.28
CA THR A 27 -5.34 1.33 4.17
C THR A 27 -5.73 0.56 5.43
N ILE A 28 -4.81 -0.22 6.01
CA ILE A 28 -5.07 -0.94 7.27
C ILE A 28 -5.41 0.04 8.40
N VAL A 29 -4.68 1.15 8.54
CA VAL A 29 -4.94 2.13 9.61
C VAL A 29 -6.31 2.79 9.42
N GLU A 30 -6.69 3.14 8.18
CA GLU A 30 -8.00 3.71 7.86
C GLU A 30 -9.14 2.73 8.19
N GLU A 31 -9.07 1.49 7.73
CA GLU A 31 -10.09 0.46 8.00
C GLU A 31 -10.20 0.12 9.50
N LEU A 32 -9.08 0.18 10.24
CA LEU A 32 -9.11 0.04 11.70
C LEU A 32 -9.81 1.20 12.40
N ALA A 33 -9.68 2.41 11.85
CA ALA A 33 -10.36 3.59 12.39
C ALA A 33 -11.89 3.53 12.15
N GLU A 34 -12.32 2.92 11.04
CA GLU A 34 -13.73 2.63 10.77
C GLU A 34 -14.30 1.57 11.72
N GLY A 35 -13.48 0.60 12.13
CA GLY A 35 -13.80 -0.35 13.19
C GLY A 35 -14.55 -1.62 12.75
N ASP A 36 -14.61 -1.86 11.44
CA ASP A 36 -15.30 -3.03 10.86
C ASP A 36 -14.45 -4.31 10.90
N PHE A 37 -13.13 -4.18 11.03
CA PHE A 37 -12.18 -5.30 11.00
C PHE A 37 -11.18 -5.24 12.15
N THR A 38 -10.61 -6.40 12.50
CA THR A 38 -9.48 -6.47 13.44
C THR A 38 -8.15 -6.32 12.72
N LEU A 39 -7.13 -5.87 13.46
CA LEU A 39 -5.78 -5.70 12.91
C LEU A 39 -5.22 -7.01 12.34
N ILE A 40 -5.52 -8.16 12.94
CA ILE A 40 -5.01 -9.45 12.48
C ILE A 40 -5.62 -9.86 11.14
N GLU A 41 -6.92 -9.60 10.95
CA GLU A 41 -7.62 -9.87 9.68
C GLU A 41 -6.99 -9.03 8.56
N LEU A 42 -6.83 -7.73 8.79
CA LEU A 42 -6.27 -6.81 7.81
C LEU A 42 -4.80 -7.10 7.48
N LEU A 43 -3.97 -7.43 8.48
CA LEU A 43 -2.58 -7.84 8.22
C LEU A 43 -2.50 -9.09 7.35
N THR A 44 -3.44 -10.02 7.52
CA THR A 44 -3.51 -11.26 6.73
C THR A 44 -3.96 -10.96 5.30
N ASP A 45 -5.00 -10.17 5.14
CA ASP A 45 -5.60 -9.85 3.83
C ASP A 45 -4.66 -9.03 2.95
N TYR A 46 -3.96 -8.06 3.54
CA TYR A 46 -3.01 -7.21 2.82
C TYR A 46 -1.61 -7.82 2.71
N ILE A 47 -1.37 -9.00 3.30
CA ILE A 47 -0.07 -9.69 3.35
C ILE A 47 1.01 -8.75 3.91
N VAL A 48 0.71 -8.14 5.06
CA VAL A 48 1.59 -7.22 5.77
C VAL A 48 1.97 -7.84 7.11
N THR A 49 3.27 -7.86 7.42
CA THR A 49 3.72 -8.35 8.73
C THR A 49 3.47 -7.29 9.80
N MET A 50 3.37 -7.72 11.07
CA MET A 50 3.28 -6.78 12.19
C MET A 50 4.46 -5.80 12.22
N GLU A 51 5.68 -6.25 11.87
CA GLU A 51 6.87 -5.39 11.80
C GLU A 51 6.72 -4.28 10.73
N GLN A 52 6.22 -4.64 9.55
CA GLN A 52 5.96 -3.68 8.47
C GLN A 52 4.88 -2.68 8.86
N TYR A 53 3.82 -3.14 9.53
CA TYR A 53 2.77 -2.27 10.06
C TYR A 53 3.33 -1.27 11.06
N GLU A 54 4.05 -1.74 12.08
CA GLU A 54 4.69 -0.90 13.09
C GLU A 54 5.65 0.14 12.49
N LYS A 55 6.38 -0.23 11.42
CA LYS A 55 7.30 0.67 10.72
C LYS A 55 6.58 1.88 10.09
N TYR A 56 5.35 1.73 9.59
CA TYR A 56 4.65 2.79 8.85
C TYR A 56 3.39 3.33 9.50
N ARG A 57 2.81 2.67 10.51
CA ARG A 57 1.51 3.07 11.09
C ARG A 57 1.51 4.51 11.57
N SER A 58 2.56 4.96 12.25
CA SER A 58 2.61 6.30 12.85
C SER A 58 2.61 7.41 11.79
N LYS A 59 3.09 7.13 10.58
CA LYS A 59 2.99 8.05 9.45
C LYS A 59 1.52 8.29 9.07
N TRP A 60 0.72 7.24 9.03
CA TRP A 60 -0.68 7.30 8.59
C TRP A 60 -1.64 7.69 9.72
N GLU A 61 -1.42 7.21 10.94
CA GLU A 61 -2.16 7.63 12.14
C GLU A 61 -2.09 9.15 12.37
N SER A 62 -1.02 9.81 11.91
CA SER A 62 -0.88 11.27 12.02
C SER A 62 -1.72 12.08 11.02
N LEU A 63 -2.29 11.40 10.01
CA LEU A 63 -3.03 12.01 8.90
C LEU A 63 -4.55 11.82 9.01
N ILE A 64 -4.99 11.02 9.99
CA ILE A 64 -6.38 10.66 10.26
C ILE A 64 -6.81 11.34 11.55
#